data_AF-B5E9L4-F1
#
_entry.id   AF-B5E9L4-F1
#
_cell.length_a   1.000
_cell.length_b   1.000
_cell.length_c   1.000
_cell.angle_alpha   90.00
_cell.angle_beta   90.00
_cell.angle_gamma   90.00
#
_symmetry.space_group_name_H-M   'P 1'
#
loop_
_entity.id
_entity.type
_entity.pdbx_description
1 polymer ?
#
loop_
_entity_poly.entity_id
_entity_poly.type
_entity_poly.pdbx_seq_one_letter_code
_entity_poly.pdbx_strand_id
1 'polypeptide(L)'
;MFKAIIARCKQGHRTMAYPREPLALPERFRGYPEIKADLCPKDCRACADACPVDALECQPDLSLDLGKCLFCPECSRACPQGAITHTPDARLAANHREELVVRPGDEHRLAQALEKKMLSLFGRSLKFRSVVAGGCNACEADTNVLSTIGWDLGRFGIQFVASPRHADGLWVTGPVTEHMREALLLTYEAIPAPKLVVACGACAISGGPFRGSPEAHDGVEGMLPVDLYIPGCPPHPVTILDGLLRLLDRMP
;
A
#
# COMPACT_ATOMS: atom_id res chain seq x y z
N MET A 1 8.37 -27.02 32.31
CA MET A 1 6.89 -26.89 32.31
C MET A 1 6.41 -25.61 33.03
N PHE A 2 6.71 -25.40 34.32
CA PHE A 2 6.27 -24.20 35.07
C PHE A 2 6.70 -22.85 34.46
N LYS A 3 7.94 -22.74 33.96
CA LYS A 3 8.41 -21.51 33.28
C LYS A 3 7.57 -21.13 32.05
N ALA A 4 7.10 -22.12 31.29
CA ALA A 4 6.25 -21.89 30.11
C ALA A 4 4.84 -21.43 30.50
N ILE A 5 4.27 -22.01 31.57
CA ILE A 5 2.97 -21.60 32.12
C ILE A 5 3.05 -20.17 32.67
N ILE A 6 4.08 -19.85 33.46
CA ILE A 6 4.30 -18.49 33.97
C ILE A 6 4.50 -17.49 32.83
N ALA A 7 5.29 -17.86 31.80
CA ALA A 7 5.46 -17.02 30.62
C ALA A 7 4.13 -16.81 29.89
N ARG A 8 3.31 -17.85 29.73
CA ARG A 8 2.00 -17.74 29.08
C ARG A 8 1.01 -16.88 29.89
N CYS A 9 0.98 -17.04 31.21
CA CYS A 9 0.19 -16.18 32.10
C CYS A 9 0.63 -14.71 32.02
N LYS A 10 1.94 -14.44 31.93
CA LYS A 10 2.47 -13.08 31.77
C LYS A 10 2.22 -12.49 30.38
N GLN A 11 2.30 -13.30 29.33
CA GLN A 11 2.15 -12.85 27.95
C GLN A 11 0.68 -12.67 27.52
N GLY A 12 -0.23 -13.42 28.14
CA GLY A 12 -1.66 -13.41 27.81
C GLY A 12 -1.96 -13.98 26.43
N HIS A 13 -3.15 -13.67 25.91
CA HIS A 13 -3.55 -13.93 24.53
C HIS A 13 -3.27 -12.69 23.68
N ARG A 14 -2.28 -12.78 22.78
CA ARG A 14 -1.95 -11.73 21.82
C ARG A 14 -2.55 -12.08 20.46
N THR A 15 -3.87 -11.97 20.37
CA THR A 15 -4.63 -12.15 19.12
C THR A 15 -5.13 -10.80 18.63
N MET A 16 -5.13 -10.59 17.33
CA MET A 16 -5.73 -9.40 16.72
C MET A 16 -7.16 -9.71 16.29
N ALA A 17 -8.10 -8.85 16.67
CA ALA A 17 -9.51 -8.96 16.29
C ALA A 17 -9.79 -8.46 14.85
N TYR A 18 -8.82 -7.81 14.21
CA TYR A 18 -8.91 -7.35 12.83
C TYR A 18 -9.23 -8.50 11.85
N PRO A 19 -10.15 -8.32 10.88
CA PRO A 19 -10.81 -7.07 10.48
C PRO A 19 -12.08 -6.68 11.28
N ARG A 20 -12.51 -7.48 12.26
CA ARG A 20 -13.73 -7.19 13.05
C ARG A 20 -13.62 -5.90 13.86
N GLU A 21 -12.42 -5.63 14.36
CA GLU A 21 -12.13 -4.42 15.13
C GLU A 21 -10.90 -3.71 14.54
N PRO A 22 -10.86 -2.37 14.53
CA PRO A 22 -9.68 -1.61 14.14
C PRO A 22 -8.46 -1.97 15.00
N LEU A 23 -7.27 -1.96 14.40
CA LEU A 23 -6.03 -2.12 15.16
C LEU A 23 -5.64 -0.80 15.81
N ALA A 24 -5.22 -0.87 17.07
CA ALA A 24 -4.54 0.25 17.73
C ALA A 24 -3.14 0.41 17.14
N LEU A 25 -2.92 1.48 16.40
CA LEU A 25 -1.62 1.82 15.82
C LEU A 25 -0.86 2.80 16.73
N PRO A 26 0.48 2.79 16.72
CA PRO A 26 1.27 3.73 17.50
C PRO A 26 0.96 5.18 17.13
N GLU A 27 1.09 6.12 18.08
CA GLU A 27 0.85 7.56 17.84
C GLU A 27 1.71 8.15 16.70
N ARG A 28 2.88 7.56 16.45
CA ARG A 28 3.79 7.96 15.37
C ARG A 28 3.37 7.47 13.97
N PHE A 29 2.35 6.62 13.88
CA PHE A 29 1.87 6.10 12.61
C PHE A 29 1.26 7.24 11.78
N ARG A 30 1.61 7.29 10.49
CA ARG A 30 1.10 8.28 9.56
C ARG A 30 0.30 7.55 8.50
N GLY A 31 -1.02 7.63 8.63
CA GLY A 31 -1.99 7.06 7.73
C GLY A 31 -2.58 8.12 6.81
N TYR A 32 -3.88 8.02 6.57
CA TYR A 32 -4.60 8.87 5.63
C TYR A 32 -4.49 10.34 6.04
N PRO A 33 -4.16 11.24 5.11
CA PRO A 33 -3.96 12.65 5.41
C PRO A 33 -5.29 13.38 5.63
N GLU A 34 -5.28 14.35 6.53
CA GLU A 34 -6.34 15.35 6.65
C GLU A 34 -5.80 16.68 6.09
N ILE A 35 -6.53 17.27 5.13
CA ILE A 35 -6.14 18.52 4.47
C ILE A 35 -7.19 19.59 4.73
N LYS A 36 -6.79 20.66 5.42
CA LYS A 36 -7.59 21.83 5.78
C LYS A 36 -7.07 23.07 5.06
N ALA A 37 -7.36 23.16 3.77
CA ALA A 37 -6.84 24.23 2.91
C ALA A 37 -7.33 25.62 3.29
N ASP A 38 -8.43 25.73 4.03
CA ASP A 38 -8.93 26.97 4.63
C ASP A 38 -7.96 27.60 5.64
N LEU A 39 -7.06 26.80 6.22
CA LEU A 39 -6.01 27.28 7.11
C LEU A 39 -4.77 27.81 6.37
N CYS A 40 -4.68 27.62 5.05
CA CYS A 40 -3.53 28.05 4.27
C CYS A 40 -3.54 29.57 4.04
N PRO A 41 -2.41 30.28 4.26
CA PRO A 41 -2.23 31.62 3.76
C PRO A 41 -2.35 31.66 2.23
N LYS A 42 -2.67 32.84 1.68
CA LYS A 42 -2.73 33.04 0.24
C LYS A 42 -1.38 32.69 -0.41
N ASP A 43 -1.44 31.93 -1.51
CA ASP A 43 -0.29 31.49 -2.31
C ASP A 43 0.76 30.66 -1.52
N CYS A 44 0.36 30.04 -0.41
CA CYS A 44 1.24 29.20 0.41
C CYS A 44 1.66 27.91 -0.32
N ARG A 45 2.97 27.62 -0.31
CA ARG A 45 3.56 26.41 -0.91
C ARG A 45 4.48 25.63 0.04
N ALA A 46 4.55 26.02 1.31
CA ALA A 46 5.54 25.49 2.27
C ALA A 46 5.56 23.95 2.37
N CYS A 47 4.40 23.30 2.32
CA CYS A 47 4.31 21.84 2.37
C CYS A 47 4.77 21.16 1.07
N ALA A 48 4.48 21.76 -0.09
CA ALA A 48 4.94 21.27 -1.39
C ALA A 48 6.45 21.44 -1.54
N ASP A 49 6.98 22.62 -1.19
CA ASP A 49 8.41 22.91 -1.30
C ASP A 49 9.27 22.06 -0.34
N ALA A 50 8.68 21.59 0.78
CA ALA A 50 9.33 20.68 1.72
C ALA A 50 9.21 19.20 1.32
N CYS A 51 8.38 18.84 0.34
CA CYS A 51 8.13 17.45 -0.03
C CYS A 51 9.31 16.89 -0.84
N PRO A 52 10.02 15.85 -0.38
CA PRO A 52 11.21 15.34 -1.07
C PRO A 52 10.91 14.60 -2.39
N VAL A 53 9.63 14.37 -2.69
CA VAL A 53 9.17 13.55 -3.82
C VAL A 53 8.01 14.21 -4.58
N ASP A 54 7.79 15.52 -4.40
CA ASP A 54 6.74 16.28 -5.08
C ASP A 54 5.38 15.58 -5.06
N ALA A 55 5.00 15.04 -3.89
CA ALA A 55 3.70 14.39 -3.70
C ALA A 55 2.58 15.42 -3.50
N LEU A 56 2.92 16.68 -3.25
CA LEU A 56 1.97 17.77 -2.97
C LEU A 56 1.95 18.75 -4.14
N GLU A 57 0.75 19.05 -4.61
CA GLU A 57 0.48 20.12 -5.58
C GLU A 57 -0.30 21.23 -4.87
N CYS A 58 0.04 22.50 -5.12
CA CYS A 58 -0.62 23.65 -4.52
C CYS A 58 -1.41 24.48 -5.53
N GLN A 59 -1.36 24.14 -6.82
CA GLN A 59 -2.10 24.82 -7.89
C GLN A 59 -2.85 23.81 -8.77
N PRO A 60 -4.16 24.00 -9.06
CA PRO A 60 -5.00 25.12 -8.63
C PRO A 60 -5.38 25.07 -7.14
N ASP A 61 -5.44 23.88 -6.55
CA ASP A 61 -5.78 23.65 -5.15
C ASP A 61 -4.77 22.68 -4.50
N LEU A 62 -4.65 22.75 -3.17
CA LEU A 62 -3.81 21.83 -2.40
C LEU A 62 -4.28 20.38 -2.61
N SER A 63 -3.37 19.48 -2.99
CA SER A 63 -3.65 18.05 -3.07
C SER A 63 -2.42 17.21 -2.73
N LEU A 64 -2.63 16.01 -2.20
CA LEU A 64 -1.58 15.06 -1.84
C LEU A 64 -1.79 13.74 -2.58
N ASP A 65 -0.79 13.33 -3.36
CA ASP A 65 -0.75 12.06 -4.08
C ASP A 65 -0.13 10.96 -3.19
N LEU A 66 -0.97 10.09 -2.65
CA LEU A 66 -0.56 8.95 -1.81
C LEU A 66 0.30 7.94 -2.59
N GLY A 67 0.16 7.87 -3.91
CA GLY A 67 1.00 7.01 -4.76
C GLY A 67 2.46 7.45 -4.80
N LYS A 68 2.73 8.75 -4.56
CA LYS A 68 4.07 9.34 -4.45
C LYS A 68 4.54 9.49 -3.01
N CYS A 69 3.61 9.73 -2.08
CA CYS A 69 3.93 10.05 -0.69
C CYS A 69 4.79 8.98 -0.01
N LEU A 70 5.91 9.41 0.59
CA LEU A 70 6.76 8.52 1.41
C LEU A 70 6.29 8.40 2.86
N PHE A 71 5.19 9.07 3.23
CA PHE A 71 4.70 9.14 4.61
C PHE A 71 5.80 9.61 5.60
N CYS A 72 6.64 10.54 5.16
CA CYS A 72 7.57 11.30 6.00
C CYS A 72 6.84 12.49 6.66
N PRO A 73 7.37 13.08 7.75
CA PRO A 73 6.69 14.18 8.45
C PRO A 73 7.00 15.58 7.89
N GLU A 74 7.75 15.70 6.79
CA GLU A 74 8.32 16.98 6.35
C GLU A 74 7.24 18.03 5.98
N CYS A 75 6.18 17.62 5.29
CA CYS A 75 5.08 18.53 4.94
C CYS A 75 4.33 19.06 6.17
N SER A 76 4.04 18.20 7.16
CA SER A 76 3.39 18.60 8.41
C SER A 76 4.30 19.47 9.27
N ARG A 77 5.62 19.21 9.28
CA ARG A 77 6.61 20.04 10.00
C ARG A 77 6.77 21.43 9.37
N ALA A 78 6.73 21.50 8.05
CA ALA A 78 6.84 22.75 7.31
C ALA A 78 5.55 23.60 7.35
N CYS A 79 4.42 23.03 7.79
CA CYS A 79 3.14 23.72 7.84
C CYS A 79 2.84 24.31 9.23
N PRO A 80 3.10 25.61 9.47
CA PRO A 80 2.88 26.24 10.78
C PRO A 80 1.39 26.29 11.18
N GLN A 81 0.49 26.24 10.19
CA GLN A 81 -0.96 26.32 10.41
C GLN A 81 -1.60 24.96 10.69
N GLY A 82 -0.86 23.86 10.53
CA GLY A 82 -1.43 22.51 10.66
C GLY A 82 -2.46 22.16 9.58
N ALA A 83 -2.38 22.80 8.41
CA ALA A 83 -3.27 22.55 7.28
C ALA A 83 -3.12 21.15 6.67
N ILE A 84 -2.01 20.46 6.93
CA ILE A 84 -1.78 19.08 6.51
C ILE A 84 -1.28 18.24 7.70
N THR A 85 -2.07 17.24 8.06
CA THR A 85 -1.75 16.28 9.12
C THR A 85 -2.00 14.86 8.64
N HIS A 86 -1.42 13.88 9.32
CA HIS A 86 -1.70 12.47 9.08
C HIS A 86 -2.52 11.91 10.23
N THR A 87 -3.56 11.16 9.90
CA THR A 87 -4.40 10.46 10.87
C THR A 87 -3.83 9.06 11.14
N PRO A 88 -4.30 8.34 12.18
CA PRO A 88 -3.95 6.93 12.36
C PRO A 88 -4.66 5.98 11.38
N ASP A 89 -5.44 6.49 10.42
CA ASP A 89 -6.20 5.67 9.48
C ASP A 89 -5.28 4.95 8.48
N ALA A 90 -5.12 3.65 8.63
CA ALA A 90 -4.24 2.85 7.78
C ALA A 90 -4.91 2.31 6.51
N ARG A 91 -6.19 2.62 6.27
CA ARG A 91 -6.89 2.24 5.06
C ARG A 91 -6.43 3.18 3.96
N LEU A 92 -5.63 2.71 3.01
CA LEU A 92 -5.04 3.60 1.99
C LEU A 92 -5.10 3.04 0.58
N ALA A 93 -5.52 1.77 0.43
CA ALA A 93 -5.51 1.11 -0.85
C ALA A 93 -6.66 1.57 -1.74
N ALA A 94 -6.42 1.57 -3.04
CA ALA A 94 -7.38 2.01 -4.06
C ALA A 94 -7.30 1.09 -5.31
N ASN A 95 -8.37 1.02 -6.09
CA ASN A 95 -8.37 0.26 -7.35
C ASN A 95 -7.80 1.07 -8.50
N HIS A 96 -7.97 2.39 -8.46
CA HIS A 96 -7.53 3.29 -9.51
C HIS A 96 -6.50 4.30 -9.02
N ARG A 97 -5.61 4.71 -9.92
CA ARG A 97 -4.45 5.55 -9.60
C ARG A 97 -4.85 6.95 -9.13
N GLU A 98 -5.89 7.49 -9.73
CA GLU A 98 -6.48 8.79 -9.46
C GLU A 98 -7.15 8.88 -8.08
N GLU A 99 -7.59 7.75 -7.53
CA GLU A 99 -8.20 7.66 -6.20
C GLU A 99 -7.17 7.84 -5.07
N LEU A 100 -5.87 7.75 -5.39
CA LEU A 100 -4.78 8.02 -4.45
C LEU A 100 -4.51 9.51 -4.26
N VAL A 101 -5.16 10.40 -5.02
CA VAL A 101 -4.96 11.84 -4.91
C VAL A 101 -6.02 12.43 -3.99
N VAL A 102 -5.59 12.87 -2.79
CA VAL A 102 -6.45 13.43 -1.76
C VAL A 102 -6.53 14.95 -1.91
N ARG A 103 -7.74 15.51 -1.93
CA ARG A 103 -8.00 16.95 -1.91
C ARG A 103 -8.80 17.37 -0.67
N PRO A 104 -8.75 18.65 -0.28
CA PRO A 104 -9.58 19.21 0.78
C PRO A 104 -11.05 18.90 0.56
N GLY A 105 -11.71 18.35 1.58
CA GLY A 105 -13.13 18.01 1.53
C GLY A 105 -13.48 16.73 0.76
N ASP A 106 -12.51 16.02 0.16
CA ASP A 106 -12.75 14.73 -0.45
C ASP A 106 -13.19 13.71 0.60
N GLU A 107 -14.21 12.91 0.26
CA GLU A 107 -14.51 11.69 1.00
C GLU A 107 -13.38 10.67 0.78
N HIS A 108 -12.96 10.00 1.87
CA HIS A 108 -11.94 8.97 1.81
C HIS A 108 -12.42 7.77 0.98
N ARG A 109 -11.91 7.67 -0.26
CA ARG A 109 -12.20 6.56 -1.17
C ARG A 109 -11.37 5.34 -0.81
N LEU A 110 -12.05 4.22 -0.61
CA LEU A 110 -11.44 2.96 -0.22
C LEU A 110 -11.49 1.99 -1.40
N ALA A 111 -10.52 1.07 -1.47
CA ALA A 111 -10.57 -0.03 -2.41
C ALA A 111 -11.94 -0.75 -2.34
N GLN A 112 -12.47 -1.01 -3.52
CA GLN A 112 -13.71 -1.71 -3.78
C GLN A 112 -13.44 -3.18 -4.08
N ALA A 113 -14.47 -4.00 -3.88
CA ALA A 113 -14.43 -5.41 -4.18
C ALA A 113 -14.30 -5.65 -5.69
N LEU A 114 -13.63 -6.76 -6.03
CA LEU A 114 -13.59 -7.27 -7.38
C LEU A 114 -15.00 -7.54 -7.91
N GLU A 115 -15.14 -7.53 -9.23
CA GLU A 115 -16.39 -7.95 -9.87
C GLU A 115 -16.77 -9.38 -9.49
N LYS A 116 -18.09 -9.66 -9.50
CA LYS A 116 -18.66 -10.96 -9.12
C LYS A 116 -17.99 -12.16 -9.81
N LYS A 117 -17.63 -12.02 -11.09
CA LYS A 117 -16.93 -13.07 -11.85
C LYS A 117 -15.54 -13.34 -11.28
N MET A 118 -14.77 -12.29 -11.00
CA MET A 118 -13.43 -12.41 -10.42
C MET A 118 -13.49 -12.94 -8.98
N LEU A 119 -14.45 -12.48 -8.16
CA LEU A 119 -14.69 -13.03 -6.82
C LEU A 119 -15.05 -14.52 -6.84
N SER A 120 -15.80 -14.98 -7.85
CA SER A 120 -16.13 -16.41 -7.97
C SER A 120 -14.90 -17.29 -8.19
N LEU A 121 -13.84 -16.73 -8.80
CA LEU A 121 -12.58 -17.42 -9.07
C LEU A 121 -11.60 -17.30 -7.90
N PHE A 122 -11.40 -16.09 -7.38
CA PHE A 122 -10.32 -15.78 -6.43
C PHE A 122 -10.78 -15.55 -4.99
N GLY A 123 -12.08 -15.35 -4.76
CA GLY A 123 -12.61 -14.93 -3.45
C GLY A 123 -12.39 -15.94 -2.31
N ARG A 124 -12.05 -17.20 -2.60
CA ARG A 124 -11.78 -18.26 -1.60
C ARG A 124 -10.31 -18.69 -1.54
N SER A 125 -9.58 -18.51 -2.64
CA SER A 125 -8.16 -18.83 -2.74
C SER A 125 -7.53 -17.88 -3.75
N LEU A 126 -6.58 -17.07 -3.29
CA LEU A 126 -5.87 -16.11 -4.11
C LEU A 126 -4.36 -16.29 -3.90
N LYS A 127 -3.64 -16.63 -4.96
CA LYS A 127 -2.20 -16.88 -4.91
C LYS A 127 -1.45 -15.83 -5.69
N PHE A 128 -0.52 -15.15 -5.04
CA PHE A 128 0.33 -14.16 -5.70
C PHE A 128 1.72 -14.73 -6.00
N ARG A 129 2.27 -14.33 -7.15
CA ARG A 129 3.70 -14.38 -7.40
C ARG A 129 4.30 -13.01 -7.08
N SER A 130 5.18 -12.94 -6.10
CA SER A 130 5.92 -11.71 -5.79
C SER A 130 7.12 -11.52 -6.72
N VAL A 131 7.23 -10.33 -7.32
CA VAL A 131 8.38 -9.88 -8.10
C VAL A 131 8.91 -8.59 -7.48
N VAL A 132 10.13 -8.68 -6.96
CA VAL A 132 10.89 -7.54 -6.42
C VAL A 132 11.66 -6.90 -7.57
N ALA A 133 11.06 -5.90 -8.20
CA ALA A 133 11.63 -5.24 -9.37
C ALA A 133 12.56 -4.09 -8.92
N GLY A 134 13.66 -4.41 -8.24
CA GLY A 134 14.62 -3.42 -7.73
C GLY A 134 14.26 -2.77 -6.39
N GLY A 135 13.54 -3.50 -5.52
CA GLY A 135 13.17 -3.03 -4.17
C GLY A 135 14.33 -3.02 -3.16
N CYS A 136 14.13 -2.31 -2.05
CA CYS A 136 15.08 -2.21 -0.93
C CYS A 136 14.80 -3.19 0.22
N ASN A 137 13.98 -4.22 -0.02
CA ASN A 137 13.50 -5.22 0.95
C ASN A 137 12.47 -4.74 1.99
N ALA A 138 12.13 -3.44 2.03
CA ALA A 138 11.21 -2.91 3.04
C ALA A 138 9.75 -3.37 2.82
N CYS A 139 9.22 -3.23 1.60
CA CYS A 139 7.84 -3.66 1.30
C CYS A 139 7.70 -5.18 1.38
N GLU A 140 8.76 -5.91 1.03
CA GLU A 140 8.86 -7.35 1.09
C GLU A 140 8.87 -7.85 2.54
N ALA A 141 9.58 -7.17 3.44
CA ALA A 141 9.60 -7.50 4.86
C ALA A 141 8.18 -7.37 5.46
N ASP A 142 7.48 -6.28 5.20
CA ASP A 142 6.11 -6.08 5.71
C ASP A 142 5.10 -7.03 5.05
N THR A 143 5.28 -7.33 3.76
CA THR A 143 4.49 -8.38 3.08
C THR A 143 4.76 -9.75 3.69
N ASN A 144 6.01 -10.07 4.04
CA ASN A 144 6.38 -11.34 4.65
C ASN A 144 5.80 -11.48 6.07
N VAL A 145 5.77 -10.39 6.84
CA VAL A 145 5.16 -10.36 8.18
C VAL A 145 3.70 -10.82 8.14
N LEU A 146 2.97 -10.57 7.06
CA LEU A 146 1.59 -11.01 6.90
C LEU A 146 1.42 -12.54 6.83
N SER A 147 2.49 -13.28 6.50
CA SER A 147 2.51 -14.75 6.54
C SER A 147 2.78 -15.33 7.92
N THR A 148 3.09 -14.50 8.92
CA THR A 148 3.34 -14.94 10.29
C THR A 148 2.04 -15.15 11.07
N ILE A 149 2.12 -15.89 12.17
CA ILE A 149 0.99 -16.22 13.05
C ILE A 149 0.22 -15.02 13.62
N GLY A 150 0.80 -13.81 13.59
CA GLY A 150 0.13 -12.61 14.06
C GLY A 150 -0.99 -12.17 13.10
N TRP A 151 -0.72 -12.22 11.80
CA TRP A 151 -1.58 -11.68 10.73
C TRP A 151 -2.31 -12.78 9.96
N ASP A 152 -1.57 -13.84 9.64
CA ASP A 152 -1.99 -15.07 8.96
C ASP A 152 -2.88 -14.81 7.73
N LEU A 153 -2.25 -14.47 6.59
CA LEU A 153 -2.96 -14.40 5.29
C LEU A 153 -3.66 -15.70 4.91
N GLY A 154 -3.15 -16.84 5.39
CA GLY A 154 -3.70 -18.16 5.09
C GLY A 154 -5.15 -18.31 5.56
N ARG A 155 -5.52 -17.69 6.68
CA ARG A 155 -6.92 -17.69 7.18
C ARG A 155 -7.91 -17.01 6.24
N PHE A 156 -7.43 -16.15 5.35
CA PHE A 156 -8.21 -15.45 4.32
C PHE A 156 -8.10 -16.10 2.94
N GLY A 157 -7.39 -17.23 2.82
CA GLY A 157 -7.17 -17.90 1.54
C GLY A 157 -6.12 -17.22 0.65
N ILE A 158 -5.32 -16.31 1.20
CA ILE A 158 -4.30 -15.56 0.44
C ILE A 158 -2.92 -16.18 0.70
N GLN A 159 -2.16 -16.43 -0.35
CA GLN A 159 -0.84 -17.06 -0.27
C GLN A 159 0.14 -16.53 -1.32
N PHE A 160 1.44 -16.62 -1.04
CA PHE A 160 2.48 -16.37 -2.04
C PHE A 160 3.06 -17.69 -2.54
N VAL A 161 3.19 -17.82 -3.87
CA VAL A 161 3.72 -19.01 -4.53
C VAL A 161 5.00 -18.71 -5.30
N ALA A 162 5.84 -19.73 -5.43
CA ALA A 162 7.14 -19.60 -6.10
C ALA A 162 7.04 -19.48 -7.62
N SER A 163 6.11 -20.24 -8.23
CA SER A 163 5.96 -20.28 -9.69
C SER A 163 4.84 -19.34 -10.15
N PRO A 164 5.07 -18.47 -11.15
CA PRO A 164 3.99 -17.69 -11.77
C PRO A 164 2.89 -18.57 -12.37
N ARG A 165 3.22 -19.81 -12.80
CA ARG A 165 2.23 -20.76 -13.35
C ARG A 165 1.25 -21.30 -12.29
N HIS A 166 1.54 -21.11 -11.01
CA HIS A 166 0.66 -21.48 -9.90
C HIS A 166 -0.05 -20.27 -9.27
N ALA A 167 0.21 -19.06 -9.78
CA ALA A 167 -0.32 -17.82 -9.26
C ALA A 167 -1.60 -17.42 -9.99
N ASP A 168 -2.46 -16.72 -9.27
CA ASP A 168 -3.67 -16.05 -9.71
C ASP A 168 -3.43 -14.54 -9.94
N GLY A 169 -2.27 -14.03 -9.50
CA GLY A 169 -1.91 -12.63 -9.69
C GLY A 169 -0.43 -12.35 -9.45
N LEU A 170 -0.03 -11.17 -9.87
CA LEU A 170 1.30 -10.62 -9.74
C LEU A 170 1.33 -9.60 -8.60
N TRP A 171 2.31 -9.71 -7.72
CA TRP A 171 2.57 -8.76 -6.64
C TRP A 171 3.89 -8.05 -6.92
N VAL A 172 3.84 -6.74 -7.19
CA VAL A 172 5.02 -5.97 -7.60
C VAL A 172 5.43 -5.00 -6.51
N THR A 173 6.73 -4.97 -6.25
CA THR A 173 7.41 -4.04 -5.36
C THR A 173 8.68 -3.49 -6.03
N GLY A 174 9.11 -2.30 -5.60
CA GLY A 174 10.27 -1.61 -6.18
C GLY A 174 9.94 -0.75 -7.42
N PRO A 175 10.86 0.12 -7.86
CA PRO A 175 10.62 1.07 -8.93
C PRO A 175 10.60 0.44 -10.33
N VAL A 176 10.92 -0.86 -10.46
CA VAL A 176 11.19 -1.53 -11.74
C VAL A 176 12.47 -0.95 -12.36
N THR A 177 13.63 -1.47 -11.94
CA THR A 177 14.89 -1.13 -12.61
C THR A 177 14.87 -1.59 -14.06
N GLU A 178 15.61 -0.93 -14.95
CA GLU A 178 15.69 -1.28 -16.38
C GLU A 178 16.02 -2.78 -16.56
N HIS A 179 16.99 -3.28 -15.78
CA HIS A 179 17.42 -4.68 -15.79
C HIS A 179 16.34 -5.68 -15.31
N MET A 180 15.37 -5.23 -14.52
CA MET A 180 14.27 -6.06 -14.01
C MET A 180 13.02 -6.00 -14.88
N ARG A 181 12.91 -5.03 -15.79
CA ARG A 181 11.72 -4.82 -16.63
C ARG A 181 11.32 -6.06 -17.42
N GLU A 182 12.27 -6.67 -18.14
CA GLU A 182 11.99 -7.87 -18.94
C GLU A 182 11.52 -9.03 -18.07
N ALA A 183 12.21 -9.29 -16.95
CA ALA A 183 11.86 -10.36 -16.03
C ALA A 183 10.46 -10.16 -15.41
N LEU A 184 10.09 -8.92 -15.11
CA LEU A 184 8.74 -8.58 -14.62
C LEU A 184 7.67 -8.91 -15.66
N LEU A 185 7.86 -8.45 -16.91
CA LEU A 185 6.91 -8.70 -18.00
C LEU A 185 6.78 -10.19 -18.33
N LEU A 186 7.89 -10.91 -18.43
CA LEU A 186 7.87 -12.36 -18.65
C LEU A 186 7.17 -13.11 -17.52
N THR A 187 7.31 -12.64 -16.28
CA THR A 187 6.60 -13.22 -15.13
C THR A 187 5.10 -12.96 -15.23
N TYR A 188 4.67 -11.75 -15.60
CA TYR A 188 3.27 -11.42 -15.82
C TYR A 188 2.63 -12.30 -16.91
N GLU A 189 3.32 -12.47 -18.05
CA GLU A 189 2.84 -13.31 -19.15
C GLU A 189 2.76 -14.79 -18.78
N ALA A 190 3.64 -15.26 -17.89
CA ALA A 190 3.63 -16.65 -17.41
C ALA A 190 2.47 -16.96 -16.45
N ILE A 191 1.76 -15.96 -15.93
CA ILE A 191 0.58 -16.14 -15.07
C ILE A 191 -0.65 -16.39 -15.98
N PRO A 192 -1.40 -17.49 -15.78
CA PRO A 192 -2.62 -17.77 -16.55
C PRO A 192 -3.68 -16.67 -16.42
N ALA A 193 -4.49 -16.46 -17.45
CA ALA A 193 -5.66 -15.58 -17.35
C ALA A 193 -6.88 -16.34 -16.78
N PRO A 194 -7.80 -15.66 -16.05
CA PRO A 194 -7.69 -14.27 -15.59
C PRO A 194 -6.63 -14.10 -14.51
N LYS A 195 -6.07 -12.89 -14.37
CA LYS A 195 -5.01 -12.58 -13.40
C LYS A 195 -5.13 -11.18 -12.85
N LEU A 196 -4.66 -10.99 -11.62
CA LEU A 196 -4.61 -9.69 -10.95
C LEU A 196 -3.19 -9.11 -10.92
N VAL A 197 -3.05 -7.80 -10.80
CA VAL A 197 -1.77 -7.11 -10.53
C VAL A 197 -1.94 -6.18 -9.33
N VAL A 198 -1.04 -6.29 -8.37
CA VAL A 198 -0.97 -5.42 -7.19
C VAL A 198 0.33 -4.64 -7.22
N ALA A 199 0.25 -3.31 -7.12
CA ALA A 199 1.40 -2.43 -6.93
C ALA A 199 1.51 -2.05 -5.44
N CYS A 200 2.53 -2.59 -4.77
CA CYS A 200 2.73 -2.40 -3.33
C CYS A 200 3.91 -1.46 -3.05
N GLY A 201 3.60 -0.32 -2.44
CA GLY A 201 4.55 0.71 -2.03
C GLY A 201 4.76 1.81 -3.07
N ALA A 202 5.19 2.98 -2.61
CA ALA A 202 5.37 4.19 -3.42
C ALA A 202 6.31 3.97 -4.62
N CYS A 203 7.35 3.13 -4.47
CA CYS A 203 8.24 2.80 -5.57
C CYS A 203 7.52 2.04 -6.70
N ALA A 204 6.70 1.04 -6.38
CA ALA A 204 5.98 0.29 -7.40
C ALA A 204 4.88 1.12 -8.07
N ILE A 205 4.31 2.08 -7.34
CA ILE A 205 3.23 2.92 -7.86
C ILE A 205 3.77 4.06 -8.73
N SER A 206 4.88 4.71 -8.34
CA SER A 206 5.32 5.96 -8.96
C SER A 206 6.85 6.16 -9.01
N GLY A 207 7.65 5.12 -8.80
CA GLY A 207 9.11 5.19 -8.74
C GLY A 207 9.68 5.61 -7.38
N GLY A 208 8.85 6.24 -6.53
CA GLY A 208 9.25 6.65 -5.18
C GLY A 208 10.43 7.63 -5.20
N PRO A 209 11.46 7.47 -4.34
CA PRO A 209 12.64 8.33 -4.35
C PRO A 209 13.50 8.24 -5.63
N PHE A 210 13.27 7.23 -6.48
CA PHE A 210 14.04 6.99 -7.71
C PHE A 210 13.36 7.54 -8.96
N ARG A 211 12.23 8.25 -8.80
CA ARG A 211 11.45 8.76 -9.92
C ARG A 211 12.30 9.64 -10.85
N GLY A 212 12.21 9.41 -12.15
CA GLY A 212 12.96 10.11 -13.19
C GLY A 212 14.41 9.65 -13.37
N SER A 213 14.87 8.63 -12.63
CA SER A 213 16.17 8.00 -12.87
C SER A 213 16.19 7.29 -14.23
N PRO A 214 17.26 7.41 -15.02
CA PRO A 214 17.38 6.69 -16.29
C PRO A 214 17.61 5.18 -16.11
N GLU A 215 17.94 4.71 -14.90
CA GLU A 215 18.19 3.30 -14.58
C GLU A 215 16.96 2.57 -14.01
N ALA A 216 15.85 3.28 -13.81
CA ALA A 216 14.59 2.73 -13.33
C ALA A 216 13.41 3.29 -14.10
N HIS A 217 12.29 2.59 -14.02
CA HIS A 217 11.01 3.11 -14.44
C HIS A 217 10.32 3.78 -13.25
N ASP A 218 9.31 4.60 -13.52
CA ASP A 218 8.54 5.27 -12.47
C ASP A 218 7.46 4.34 -11.89
N GLY A 219 7.84 3.09 -11.58
CA GLY A 219 6.93 2.03 -11.15
C GLY A 219 6.32 1.24 -12.31
N VAL A 220 5.15 0.65 -12.07
CA VAL A 220 4.45 -0.23 -13.03
C VAL A 220 3.38 0.47 -13.86
N GLU A 221 3.11 1.76 -13.58
CA GLU A 221 2.10 2.54 -14.28
C GLU A 221 2.39 2.59 -15.79
N GLY A 222 1.38 2.30 -16.61
CA GLY A 222 1.52 2.17 -18.07
C GLY A 222 2.22 0.90 -18.57
N MET A 223 2.87 0.14 -17.69
CA MET A 223 3.52 -1.14 -18.03
C MET A 223 2.60 -2.34 -17.79
N LEU A 224 1.83 -2.33 -16.70
CA LEU A 224 0.95 -3.42 -16.29
C LEU A 224 -0.44 -2.88 -15.89
N PRO A 225 -1.52 -3.63 -16.13
CA PRO A 225 -2.86 -3.24 -15.69
C PRO A 225 -3.01 -3.55 -14.19
N VAL A 226 -2.81 -2.56 -13.33
CA VAL A 226 -2.92 -2.69 -11.87
C VAL A 226 -4.38 -2.71 -11.42
N ASP A 227 -4.76 -3.71 -10.61
CA ASP A 227 -6.09 -3.87 -10.02
C ASP A 227 -6.19 -3.33 -8.59
N LEU A 228 -5.05 -3.23 -7.90
CA LEU A 228 -4.96 -2.70 -6.54
C LEU A 228 -3.63 -1.97 -6.33
N TYR A 229 -3.73 -0.72 -5.90
CA TYR A 229 -2.60 0.10 -5.46
C TYR A 229 -2.59 0.15 -3.93
N ILE A 230 -1.43 -0.12 -3.34
CA ILE A 230 -1.24 -0.08 -1.89
C ILE A 230 -0.11 0.92 -1.57
N PRO A 231 -0.44 2.19 -1.28
CA PRO A 231 0.56 3.23 -1.03
C PRO A 231 1.27 3.05 0.32
N GLY A 232 2.53 3.47 0.38
CA GLY A 232 3.36 3.43 1.59
C GLY A 232 4.86 3.29 1.31
N CYS A 233 5.71 3.61 2.29
CA CYS A 233 7.18 3.48 2.15
C CYS A 233 7.87 3.05 3.46
N PRO A 234 7.73 1.77 3.89
CA PRO A 234 6.86 0.74 3.31
C PRO A 234 5.39 0.89 3.77
N PRO A 235 4.43 0.30 3.04
CA PRO A 235 3.05 0.20 3.51
C PRO A 235 2.99 -0.73 4.73
N HIS A 236 2.32 -0.26 5.79
CA HIS A 236 2.18 -1.04 7.02
C HIS A 236 1.40 -2.34 6.74
N PRO A 237 1.69 -3.46 7.42
CA PRO A 237 0.99 -4.72 7.17
C PRO A 237 -0.54 -4.61 7.23
N VAL A 238 -1.10 -3.80 8.13
CA VAL A 238 -2.55 -3.58 8.18
C VAL A 238 -3.10 -2.90 6.91
N THR A 239 -2.35 -1.98 6.30
CA THR A 239 -2.75 -1.29 5.06
C THR A 239 -2.82 -2.29 3.91
N ILE A 240 -1.82 -3.17 3.84
CA ILE A 240 -1.80 -4.26 2.86
C ILE A 240 -3.00 -5.19 3.08
N LEU A 241 -3.19 -5.66 4.31
CA LEU A 241 -4.27 -6.59 4.63
C LEU A 241 -5.64 -5.98 4.36
N ASP A 242 -5.87 -4.72 4.74
CA ASP A 242 -7.11 -4.00 4.49
C ASP A 242 -7.44 -3.94 3.00
N GLY A 243 -6.47 -3.55 2.17
CA GLY A 243 -6.64 -3.50 0.71
C GLY A 243 -6.99 -4.87 0.12
N LEU A 244 -6.30 -5.93 0.55
CA LEU A 244 -6.58 -7.30 0.11
C LEU A 244 -7.97 -7.80 0.54
N LEU A 245 -8.39 -7.52 1.77
CA LEU A 245 -9.69 -7.94 2.27
C LEU A 245 -10.83 -7.18 1.60
N ARG A 246 -10.67 -5.89 1.33
CA ARG A 246 -11.62 -5.11 0.53
C ARG A 246 -11.75 -5.65 -0.88
N LEU A 247 -10.63 -5.89 -1.54
CA LEU A 247 -10.58 -6.44 -2.89
C LEU A 247 -11.35 -7.77 -2.99
N LEU A 248 -11.30 -8.60 -1.94
CA LEU A 248 -11.96 -9.90 -1.87
C LEU A 248 -13.37 -9.89 -1.25
N ASP A 249 -13.94 -8.73 -0.95
CA ASP A 249 -15.24 -8.60 -0.26
C ASP A 249 -15.28 -9.35 1.08
N ARG A 250 -14.21 -9.21 1.88
CA ARG A 250 -14.00 -9.88 3.18
C ARG A 250 -13.99 -8.93 4.37
N MET A 251 -14.37 -7.67 4.15
CA MET A 251 -14.61 -6.75 5.25
C MET A 251 -15.95 -7.12 5.93
N PRO A 252 -16.02 -7.10 7.28
CA PRO A 252 -17.21 -7.45 8.03
C PRO A 252 -18.33 -6.41 7.95
#